data_AF-A0A1A7YAU4-F1
#
_entry.id   AF-A0A1A7YAU4-F1
#
_cell.length_a   1.000
_cell.length_b   1.000
_cell.length_c   1.000
_cell.angle_alpha   90.00
_cell.angle_beta   90.00
_cell.angle_gamma   90.00
#
_symmetry.space_group_name_H-M   'P 1'
#
loop_
_entity.id
_entity.type
_entity.pdbx_description
1 polymer ?
#
loop_
_entity_poly.entity_id
_entity_poly.type
_entity_poly.pdbx_seq_one_letter_code
_entity_poly.pdbx_strand_id
1 'polypeptide(L)'
;NYFGVPQPQKKRKTESVPQKKRVFLEKWLQEVSWLQTNEEHTDMWCRTGRENPTLADKNSAFYVCKKNFYHLAFDKHANSRKHQKVVREMINETRRSEDQRPSGP
;
A
#
# COMPACT_ATOMS: atom_id res chain seq x y z
N ASN A 1 9.93 12.39 -61.01
CA ASN A 1 9.39 13.24 -59.94
C ASN A 1 8.79 12.39 -58.84
N TYR A 2 9.33 12.56 -57.63
CA TYR A 2 8.82 12.17 -56.31
C TYR A 2 8.51 10.70 -56.03
N PHE A 3 9.51 9.94 -55.59
CA PHE A 3 9.89 9.74 -54.17
C PHE A 3 9.01 8.70 -53.47
N GLY A 4 9.57 7.49 -53.35
CA GLY A 4 9.10 6.49 -52.40
C GLY A 4 9.20 7.04 -50.98
N VAL A 5 8.05 7.23 -50.35
CA VAL A 5 7.95 7.53 -48.92
C VAL A 5 7.44 6.27 -48.24
N PRO A 6 8.30 5.43 -47.62
CA PRO A 6 7.81 4.43 -46.70
C PRO A 6 7.19 5.14 -45.50
N GLN A 7 5.95 4.77 -45.18
CA GLN A 7 5.20 5.29 -44.03
C GLN A 7 6.05 5.20 -42.75
N PRO A 8 6.08 6.26 -41.92
CA PRO A 8 6.79 6.21 -40.67
C PRO A 8 6.09 5.21 -39.76
N GLN A 9 6.76 4.08 -39.53
CA GLN A 9 6.44 3.13 -38.49
C GLN A 9 6.30 3.92 -37.19
N LYS A 10 5.08 4.00 -36.64
CA LYS A 10 4.84 4.49 -35.28
C LYS A 10 5.43 3.51 -34.27
N LYS A 11 6.76 3.36 -34.28
CA LYS A 11 7.54 2.90 -33.13
C LYS A 11 7.55 4.06 -32.15
N ARG A 12 6.48 4.17 -31.35
CA ARG A 12 6.62 4.81 -30.03
C ARG A 12 7.54 3.91 -29.21
N LYS A 13 8.84 4.12 -29.40
CA LYS A 13 9.83 3.85 -28.38
C LYS A 13 9.55 4.87 -27.28
N THR A 14 8.60 4.58 -26.41
CA THR A 14 8.67 5.14 -25.08
C THR A 14 9.79 4.34 -24.42
N GLU A 15 10.98 4.91 -24.53
CA GLU A 15 12.08 4.66 -23.60
C GLU A 15 11.52 4.89 -22.20
N SER A 16 10.89 3.86 -21.64
CA SER A 16 10.53 3.84 -20.24
C SER A 16 11.87 3.77 -19.53
N VAL A 17 12.32 4.95 -19.05
CA VAL A 17 13.21 5.13 -17.90
C VAL A 17 13.27 3.81 -17.15
N PRO A 18 14.45 3.19 -16.96
CA PRO A 18 14.55 1.86 -16.35
C PRO A 18 13.64 1.87 -15.14
N GLN A 19 12.49 1.21 -15.29
CA GLN A 19 11.54 1.09 -14.20
C GLN A 19 12.35 0.32 -13.20
N LYS A 20 12.93 1.01 -12.21
CA LYS A 20 13.56 0.39 -11.05
C LYS A 20 12.64 -0.76 -10.73
N LYS A 21 13.13 -1.98 -10.95
CA LYS A 21 12.31 -3.19 -10.79
C LYS A 21 11.56 -2.97 -9.49
N ARG A 22 10.23 -3.03 -9.57
CA ARG A 22 9.36 -2.78 -8.41
C ARG A 22 9.53 -3.97 -7.49
N VAL A 23 10.64 -3.98 -6.77
CA VAL A 23 11.03 -5.05 -5.88
C VAL A 23 10.41 -4.70 -4.54
N PHE A 24 9.56 -5.59 -4.06
CA PHE A 24 9.14 -5.57 -2.68
C PHE A 24 10.40 -5.63 -1.80
N LEU A 25 10.52 -4.69 -0.86
CA LEU A 25 11.61 -4.71 0.10
C LEU A 25 11.03 -5.18 1.43
N GLU A 26 11.55 -6.28 1.96
CA GLU A 26 11.10 -6.84 3.24
C GLU A 26 11.23 -5.84 4.40
N LYS A 27 12.20 -4.92 4.31
CA LYS A 27 12.35 -3.79 5.22
C LYS A 27 11.07 -2.95 5.37
N TRP A 28 10.20 -2.91 4.35
CA TRP A 28 8.93 -2.19 4.43
C TRP A 28 8.00 -2.81 5.46
N LEU A 29 8.05 -4.12 5.71
CA LEU A 29 7.29 -4.75 6.79
C LEU A 29 7.81 -4.35 8.17
N GLN A 30 9.11 -4.07 8.28
CA GLN A 30 9.72 -3.60 9.52
C GLN A 30 9.44 -2.11 9.78
N GLU A 31 9.51 -1.27 8.74
CA GLU A 31 9.20 0.16 8.82
C GLU A 31 7.70 0.41 8.98
N VAL A 32 6.86 -0.46 8.41
CA VAL A 32 5.42 -0.27 8.32
C VAL A 32 4.69 -1.43 9.01
N SER A 33 4.51 -1.32 10.32
CA SER A 33 3.91 -2.36 11.17
C SER A 33 2.45 -2.72 10.82
N TRP A 34 1.72 -1.84 10.14
CA TRP A 34 0.36 -2.10 9.65
C TRP A 34 0.33 -2.70 8.25
N LEU A 35 1.46 -2.79 7.54
CA LEU A 35 1.55 -3.35 6.21
C LEU A 35 1.67 -4.86 6.30
N GLN A 36 0.91 -5.55 5.46
CA GLN A 36 1.00 -6.98 5.32
C GLN A 36 1.01 -7.36 3.85
N THR A 37 1.59 -8.49 3.54
CA THR A 37 1.83 -8.96 2.18
C THR A 37 1.45 -10.43 2.07
N ASN A 38 1.17 -10.90 0.86
CA ASN A 38 1.06 -12.33 0.59
C ASN A 38 2.45 -13.00 0.52
N GLU A 39 2.46 -14.33 0.50
CA GLU A 39 3.67 -15.15 0.44
C GLU A 39 4.54 -14.86 -0.79
N GLU A 40 3.92 -14.47 -1.90
CA GLU A 40 4.62 -14.14 -3.15
C GLU A 40 5.11 -12.68 -3.20
N HIS A 41 4.81 -11.87 -2.18
CA HIS A 41 5.10 -10.44 -2.14
C HIS A 41 4.55 -9.63 -3.33
N THR A 42 3.48 -10.14 -3.95
CA THR A 42 2.81 -9.53 -5.11
C THR A 42 1.66 -8.62 -4.68
N ASP A 43 0.98 -8.95 -3.58
CA ASP A 43 -0.16 -8.21 -3.06
C ASP A 43 0.13 -7.74 -1.64
N MET A 44 -0.03 -6.44 -1.42
CA MET A 44 0.13 -5.81 -0.11
C MET A 44 -1.18 -5.14 0.33
N TRP A 45 -1.45 -5.17 1.62
CA TRP A 45 -2.63 -4.53 2.22
C TRP A 45 -2.33 -3.92 3.58
N CYS A 46 -3.20 -3.00 3.98
CA CYS A 46 -3.21 -2.47 5.34
C CYS A 46 -3.96 -3.46 6.25
N ARG A 47 -3.23 -4.15 7.13
CA ARG A 47 -3.79 -5.08 8.11
C ARG A 47 -4.79 -4.37 9.02
N THR A 48 -4.38 -3.24 9.61
CA THR A 48 -5.20 -2.41 10.49
C THR A 48 -6.51 -1.99 9.83
N GLY A 49 -6.46 -1.65 8.54
CA GLY A 49 -7.65 -1.31 7.75
C GLY A 49 -8.56 -2.51 7.45
N ARG A 50 -7.98 -3.71 7.23
CA ARG A 50 -8.76 -4.94 7.04
C ARG A 50 -9.41 -5.44 8.33
N GLU A 51 -8.73 -5.28 9.46
CA GLU A 51 -9.27 -5.64 10.79
C GLU A 51 -10.39 -4.69 11.21
N ASN A 52 -10.41 -3.46 10.69
CA ASN A 52 -11.41 -2.43 11.01
C ASN A 52 -12.14 -1.92 9.75
N PRO A 53 -12.92 -2.76 9.06
CA PRO A 53 -13.55 -2.41 7.78
C PRO A 53 -14.64 -1.33 7.89
N THR A 54 -15.10 -1.02 9.11
CA THR A 54 -16.06 0.07 9.41
C THR A 54 -15.41 1.45 9.37
N LEU A 55 -14.13 1.53 9.73
CA LEU A 55 -13.38 2.77 9.80
C LEU A 55 -12.45 2.97 8.60
N ALA A 56 -12.01 1.86 8.01
CA ALA A 56 -11.12 1.86 6.88
C ALA A 56 -11.78 2.32 5.59
N ASP A 57 -10.95 2.83 4.68
CA ASP A 57 -11.39 3.19 3.34
C ASP A 57 -11.36 1.96 2.42
N LYS A 58 -12.55 1.44 2.10
CA LYS A 58 -12.71 0.27 1.22
C LYS A 58 -12.24 0.52 -0.21
N ASN A 59 -12.12 1.78 -0.62
CA ASN A 59 -11.62 2.16 -1.93
C ASN A 59 -10.10 2.42 -1.93
N SER A 60 -9.46 2.37 -0.77
CA SER A 60 -8.01 2.52 -0.66
C SER A 60 -7.30 1.42 -1.43
N ALA A 61 -6.21 1.78 -2.13
CA ALA A 61 -5.37 0.81 -2.81
C ALA A 61 -4.91 -0.32 -1.87
N PHE A 62 -4.66 0.02 -0.60
CA PHE A 62 -4.25 -0.91 0.46
C PHE A 62 -5.39 -1.76 1.04
N TYR A 63 -6.65 -1.43 0.74
CA TYR A 63 -7.78 -2.28 1.10
C TYR A 63 -8.12 -3.25 -0.05
N VAL A 64 -8.02 -2.75 -1.30
CA VAL A 64 -8.31 -3.49 -2.53
C VAL A 64 -7.14 -4.38 -2.99
N CYS A 65 -5.97 -4.29 -2.35
CA CYS A 65 -4.74 -5.00 -2.75
C CYS A 65 -4.28 -4.66 -4.18
N LYS A 66 -4.22 -3.36 -4.55
CA LYS A 66 -3.77 -2.99 -5.91
C LYS A 66 -2.26 -3.10 -6.06
N LYS A 67 -1.79 -3.99 -6.96
CA LYS A 67 -0.39 -4.30 -7.34
C LYS A 67 0.59 -3.15 -7.69
N ASN A 68 0.22 -1.87 -7.54
CA ASN A 68 1.05 -0.71 -7.88
C ASN A 68 1.57 0.03 -6.63
N PHE A 69 2.10 -0.69 -5.66
CA PHE A 69 2.65 -0.06 -4.46
C PHE A 69 4.13 0.30 -4.64
N TYR A 70 4.44 1.55 -4.36
CA TYR A 70 5.79 2.08 -4.24
C TYR A 70 5.90 2.75 -2.87
N HIS A 71 7.12 2.98 -2.36
CA HIS A 71 7.32 3.58 -1.02
C HIS A 71 6.44 4.82 -0.75
N LEU A 72 6.32 5.72 -1.73
CA LEU A 72 5.51 6.93 -1.62
C LEU A 72 4.01 6.66 -1.39
N ALA A 73 3.51 5.49 -1.80
CA ALA A 73 2.16 5.06 -1.50
C ALA A 73 1.97 4.73 -0.02
N PHE A 74 2.99 4.18 0.66
CA PHE A 74 2.95 3.96 2.10
C PHE A 74 2.87 5.29 2.85
N ASP A 75 3.73 6.26 2.50
CA ASP A 75 3.73 7.58 3.12
C ASP A 75 2.37 8.28 2.94
N LYS A 76 1.82 8.23 1.73
CA LYS A 76 0.49 8.80 1.44
C LYS A 76 -0.62 8.08 2.21
N HIS A 77 -0.53 6.76 2.37
CA HIS A 77 -1.51 5.99 3.12
C HIS A 77 -1.40 6.28 4.63
N ALA A 78 -0.19 6.26 5.19
CA ALA A 78 0.08 6.55 6.60
C ALA A 78 -0.44 7.94 7.00
N ASN A 79 -0.26 8.93 6.13
CA ASN A 79 -0.73 10.29 6.35
C ASN A 79 -2.21 10.51 5.99
N SER A 80 -2.90 9.49 5.47
CA SER A 80 -4.33 9.61 5.15
C SER A 80 -5.16 9.73 6.41
N ARG A 81 -6.10 10.68 6.43
CA ARG A 81 -7.05 10.86 7.55
C ARG A 81 -7.81 9.59 7.90
N LYS A 82 -8.11 8.76 6.89
CA LYS A 82 -8.82 7.48 7.06
C LYS A 82 -7.93 6.50 7.82
N HIS A 83 -6.69 6.33 7.39
CA HIS A 83 -5.72 5.47 8.08
C HIS A 83 -5.47 5.94 9.51
N GLN A 84 -5.20 7.23 9.71
CA GLN A 84 -5.00 7.82 11.04
C GLN A 84 -6.21 7.65 11.96
N LYS A 85 -7.43 7.63 11.42
CA LYS A 85 -8.63 7.36 12.21
C LYS A 85 -8.63 5.91 12.69
N VAL A 86 -8.38 4.95 11.80
CA VAL A 86 -8.31 3.52 12.17
C VAL A 86 -7.21 3.29 13.20
N VAL A 87 -6.02 3.86 12.99
CA VAL A 87 -4.89 3.71 13.92
C VAL A 87 -5.22 4.28 15.29
N ARG A 88 -5.86 5.46 15.36
CA ARG A 88 -6.28 6.05 16.63
C ARG A 88 -7.28 5.17 17.38
N GLU A 89 -8.28 4.64 16.68
CA GLU A 89 -9.27 3.74 17.28
C GLU A 89 -8.61 2.43 17.74
N MET A 90 -7.69 1.88 16.97
CA MET A 90 -6.92 0.69 17.35
C MET A 90 -6.09 0.91 18.61
N ILE A 91 -5.43 2.08 18.74
CA ILE A 91 -4.70 2.46 19.96
C ILE A 91 -5.67 2.61 21.14
N ASN A 92 -6.82 3.24 20.92
CA ASN A 92 -7.82 3.44 21.96
C ASN A 92 -8.41 2.11 22.47
N GLU A 93 -8.72 1.18 21.56
CA GLU A 93 -9.20 -0.16 21.89
C GLU A 93 -8.13 -0.99 22.61
N THR A 94 -6.87 -0.87 22.19
CA THR A 94 -5.74 -1.53 22.88
C THR A 94 -5.63 -1.02 24.32
N ARG A 95 -5.70 0.30 24.54
CA ARG A 95 -5.67 0.90 25.87
C ARG A 95 -6.85 0.46 26.74
N ARG A 96 -8.05 0.38 26.18
CA ARG A 96 -9.23 -0.14 26.90
C ARG A 96 -9.02 -1.60 27.30
N SER A 97 -8.48 -2.42 26.38
CA SER A 97 -8.24 -3.84 26.62
C SER A 97 -7.19 -4.08 27.71
N GLU A 98 -6.17 -3.22 27.82
CA GLU A 98 -5.17 -3.32 28.89
C GLU A 98 -5.71 -2.90 30.26
N ASP A 99 -6.58 -1.89 30.31
CA ASP A 99 -7.26 -1.47 31.56
C ASP A 99 -8.18 -2.58 32.11
N GLN A 100 -8.65 -3.48 31.23
CA GLN A 100 -9.48 -4.64 31.60
C GLN A 100 -8.67 -5.87 32.05
N ARG A 101 -7.33 -5.84 32.05
CA ARG A 101 -6.53 -6.98 32.51
C ARG A 101 -6.68 -7.08 34.04
N PRO A 102 -7.32 -8.13 34.59
CA PRO A 102 -7.42 -8.26 36.03
C PRO A 102 -5.99 -8.35 36.57
N SER A 103 -5.65 -7.44 37.49
CA SER A 103 -4.48 -7.58 38.33
C SER A 103 -4.68 -8.85 39.15
N GLY A 104 -4.21 -9.97 38.60
CA GLY A 104 -4.23 -11.26 39.28
C GLY A 104 -3.13 -11.28 40.34
N PRO A 105 -3.43 -11.73 41.57
CA PRO A 105 -2.46 -11.87 42.66
C PRO A 105 -1.43 -12.99 42.42
#